data_AF-A0A4Y2PSI1-F1
#
_entry.id   AF-A0A4Y2PSI1-F1
#
_cell.length_a   1.000
_cell.length_b   1.000
_cell.length_c   1.000
_cell.angle_alpha   90.00
_cell.angle_beta   90.00
_cell.angle_gamma   90.00
#
_symmetry.space_group_name_H-M   'P 1'
#
loop_
_entity.id
_entity.type
_entity.pdbx_description
1 polymer ?
#
loop_
_entity_poly.entity_id
_entity_poly.type
_entity_poly.pdbx_seq_one_letter_code
_entity_poly.pdbx_strand_id
1 'polypeptide(L)'
;MKIAKNVMCEAAGEINKNNSDIRQCGVSVDGTLQNRGHTFRNGCVSAISVDNEKVLDAEVMSKMCRICNSSSNRAHDCVKHIGSSGCMEIVSVYTMLERSEKMPNLQYVVRS
;
A
#
# COMPACT_ATOMS: atom_id res chain seq x y z
N MET A 1 2.62 11.67 -8.24
CA MET A 1 1.90 11.15 -7.07
C MET A 1 1.89 12.10 -5.85
N LYS A 2 2.16 13.41 -6.00
CA LYS A 2 2.20 14.35 -4.85
C LYS A 2 0.82 14.63 -4.25
N ILE A 3 -0.21 14.77 -5.09
CA ILE A 3 -1.58 15.10 -4.66
C ILE A 3 -2.14 13.96 -3.79
N ALA A 4 -2.08 12.73 -4.26
CA ALA A 4 -2.56 11.56 -3.51
C ALA A 4 -1.88 11.44 -2.15
N LYS A 5 -0.55 11.64 -2.09
CA LYS A 5 0.19 11.62 -0.82
C LYS A 5 -0.31 12.69 0.16
N ASN A 6 -0.52 13.92 -0.31
CA ASN A 6 -1.03 14.99 0.56
C ASN A 6 -2.43 14.66 1.10
N VAL A 7 -3.33 14.16 0.25
CA VAL A 7 -4.70 13.82 0.65
C VAL A 7 -4.71 12.69 1.70
N MET A 8 -3.89 11.66 1.52
CA MET A 8 -3.75 10.59 2.53
C MET A 8 -3.14 11.09 3.84
N CYS A 9 -2.15 11.99 3.77
CA CYS A 9 -1.58 12.64 4.96
C CYS A 9 -2.61 13.51 5.70
N GLU A 10 -3.48 14.22 4.98
CA GLU A 10 -4.57 14.99 5.57
C GLU A 10 -5.60 14.08 6.24
N ALA A 11 -5.97 12.96 5.60
CA ALA A 11 -6.85 11.95 6.18
C ALA A 11 -6.28 11.33 7.47
N ALA A 12 -4.98 11.00 7.47
CA ALA A 12 -4.26 10.57 8.67
C ALA A 12 -4.22 11.66 9.75
N GLY A 13 -4.04 12.92 9.34
CA GLY A 13 -4.04 14.09 10.23
C GLY A 13 -5.39 14.29 10.93
N GLU A 14 -6.51 14.06 10.24
CA GLU A 14 -7.85 14.13 10.84
C GLU A 14 -8.04 13.14 12.00
N ILE A 15 -7.49 11.93 11.86
CA ILE A 15 -7.53 10.89 12.90
C ILE A 15 -6.68 11.31 14.11
N ASN A 16 -5.59 12.05 13.86
CA ASN A 16 -4.64 12.45 14.90
C ASN A 16 -4.81 13.89 15.43
N LYS A 17 -5.92 14.57 15.14
CA LYS A 17 -6.11 16.01 15.46
C LYS A 17 -5.96 16.41 16.93
N ASN A 18 -5.98 15.47 17.89
CA ASN A 18 -6.14 15.78 19.32
C ASN A 18 -5.08 15.19 20.28
N ASN A 19 -4.08 14.41 19.83
CA ASN A 19 -3.10 13.80 20.75
C ASN A 19 -1.68 13.77 20.16
N SER A 20 -0.68 13.97 21.02
CA SER A 20 0.75 13.81 20.73
C SER A 20 1.23 12.36 20.80
N ASP A 21 0.35 11.43 21.16
CA ASP A 21 0.69 10.02 21.37
C ASP A 21 0.39 9.17 20.13
N ILE A 22 1.09 8.04 20.01
CA ILE A 22 0.86 7.03 18.96
C ILE A 22 -0.59 6.55 19.06
N ARG A 23 -1.41 6.84 18.04
CA ARG A 23 -2.75 6.30 17.90
C ARG A 23 -2.76 5.02 17.07
N GLN A 24 -3.39 3.98 17.60
CA GLN A 24 -3.79 2.82 16.82
C GLN A 24 -5.06 3.16 16.04
N CYS A 25 -5.03 3.00 14.73
CA CYS A 25 -6.19 3.17 13.86
C CYS A 25 -6.62 1.83 13.30
N GLY A 26 -7.91 1.53 13.45
CA GLY A 26 -8.52 0.38 12.78
C GLY A 26 -8.53 0.62 11.29
N VAL A 27 -7.95 -0.29 10.51
CA VAL A 27 -7.98 -0.23 9.05
C VAL A 27 -8.63 -1.49 8.46
N SER A 28 -9.47 -1.28 7.47
CA SER A 28 -9.83 -2.32 6.51
C SER A 28 -8.87 -2.24 5.33
N VAL A 29 -8.63 -3.37 4.67
CA VAL A 29 -7.76 -3.44 3.52
C VAL A 29 -8.55 -3.96 2.34
N ASP A 30 -8.49 -3.23 1.22
CA ASP A 30 -9.11 -3.62 -0.04
C ASP A 30 -8.05 -3.78 -1.14
N GLY A 31 -8.08 -4.92 -1.82
CA GLY A 31 -7.11 -5.31 -2.84
C GLY A 31 -7.76 -5.46 -4.21
N THR A 32 -7.31 -4.66 -5.18
CA THR A 32 -7.64 -4.86 -6.60
C THR A 32 -6.47 -5.51 -7.33
N LEU A 33 -6.73 -6.66 -7.95
CA LEU A 33 -5.75 -7.36 -8.78
C LEU A 33 -6.18 -7.34 -10.24
N GLN A 34 -5.28 -6.94 -11.14
CA GLN A 34 -5.51 -6.97 -12.59
C GLN A 34 -4.95 -8.27 -13.19
N ASN A 35 -5.85 -9.07 -13.73
CA ASN A 35 -5.55 -10.37 -14.32
C ASN A 35 -5.26 -10.22 -15.80
N ARG A 36 -4.29 -10.97 -16.30
CA ARG A 36 -4.19 -11.25 -17.73
C ARG A 36 -4.05 -12.75 -17.91
N GLY A 37 -5.18 -13.44 -18.10
CA GLY A 37 -5.23 -14.90 -18.10
C GLY A 37 -5.18 -15.47 -16.68
N HIS A 38 -4.44 -16.56 -16.48
CA HIS A 38 -4.36 -17.29 -15.20
C HIS A 38 -3.45 -16.64 -14.13
N THR A 39 -2.85 -15.47 -14.42
CA THR A 39 -1.95 -14.79 -13.47
C THR A 39 -2.27 -13.31 -13.32
N PHE A 40 -2.18 -12.82 -12.08
CA PHE A 40 -2.23 -11.40 -11.77
C PHE A 40 -0.90 -10.75 -12.13
N ARG A 41 -0.96 -9.66 -12.90
CA ARG A 41 0.24 -8.97 -13.34
C ARG A 41 0.50 -7.71 -12.53
N ASN A 42 -0.57 -7.06 -12.09
CA ASN A 42 -0.55 -5.83 -11.34
C ASN A 42 -1.54 -5.96 -10.18
N GLY A 43 -1.17 -5.45 -9.02
CA GLY A 43 -2.02 -5.39 -7.85
C GLY A 43 -1.93 -4.01 -7.21
N CYS A 44 -3.04 -3.55 -6.66
CA CYS A 44 -3.10 -2.37 -5.82
C CYS A 44 -3.85 -2.77 -4.56
N VAL A 45 -3.29 -2.44 -3.41
CA VAL A 45 -3.92 -2.64 -2.11
C VAL A 45 -4.07 -1.27 -1.48
N SER A 46 -5.20 -1.01 -0.82
CA SER A 46 -5.49 0.24 -0.12
C SER A 46 -5.85 -0.05 1.33
N ALA A 47 -5.23 0.66 2.27
CA ALA A 47 -5.65 0.68 3.67
C ALA A 47 -6.63 1.83 3.88
N ILE A 48 -7.83 1.50 4.32
CA ILE A 48 -8.94 2.42 4.53
C ILE A 48 -9.19 2.49 6.03
N SER A 49 -9.23 3.68 6.60
CA SER A 49 -9.60 3.86 8.01
C SER A 49 -11.05 3.44 8.22
N VAL A 50 -11.29 2.70 9.30
CA VAL A 50 -12.65 2.39 9.74
C VAL A 50 -13.33 3.63 10.36
N ASP A 51 -12.55 4.57 10.91
CA ASP A 51 -13.09 5.70 11.68
C ASP A 51 -13.60 6.83 10.79
N ASN A 52 -12.91 7.12 9.68
CA ASN A 52 -13.26 8.21 8.78
C ASN A 52 -13.55 7.77 7.34
N GLU A 53 -13.48 6.46 7.07
CA GLU A 53 -13.75 5.85 5.75
C GLU A 53 -12.85 6.39 4.62
N LYS A 54 -11.70 6.98 4.96
CA LYS A 54 -10.74 7.52 4.00
C LYS A 54 -9.54 6.59 3.82
N VAL A 55 -8.96 6.63 2.62
CA VAL A 55 -7.72 5.92 2.30
C VAL A 55 -6.56 6.59 3.05
N LEU A 56 -5.83 5.79 3.81
CA LEU A 56 -4.65 6.21 4.57
C LEU A 56 -3.34 5.81 3.90
N ASP A 57 -3.34 4.67 3.22
CA ASP A 57 -2.17 4.15 2.52
C ASP A 57 -2.59 3.34 1.28
N ALA A 58 -1.71 3.26 0.30
CA ALA A 58 -1.85 2.40 -0.85
C ALA A 58 -0.49 1.78 -1.22
N GLU A 59 -0.50 0.51 -1.59
CA GLU A 59 0.66 -0.24 -2.07
C GLU A 59 0.36 -0.74 -3.47
N VAL A 60 1.26 -0.46 -4.41
CA VAL A 60 1.13 -0.91 -5.79
C VAL A 60 2.22 -1.92 -6.08
N MET A 61 1.81 -3.11 -6.50
CA MET A 61 2.70 -4.19 -6.84
C MET A 61 2.61 -4.56 -8.32
N SER A 62 3.74 -4.95 -8.90
CA SER A 62 3.78 -5.48 -10.27
C SER A 62 4.64 -6.73 -10.37
N LYS A 63 4.14 -7.77 -11.04
CA LYS A 63 4.91 -8.96 -11.41
C LYS A 63 5.79 -8.75 -12.64
N MET A 64 5.62 -7.66 -13.37
CA MET A 64 6.34 -7.45 -14.61
C MET A 64 6.72 -5.99 -14.81
N CYS A 65 8.03 -5.75 -14.96
CA CYS A 65 8.55 -4.52 -15.50
C CYS A 65 8.91 -4.74 -16.97
N ARG A 66 8.44 -3.85 -17.87
CA ARG A 66 8.75 -3.93 -19.30
C ARG A 66 10.23 -3.66 -19.58
N ILE A 67 10.87 -2.81 -18.78
CA ILE A 67 12.28 -2.44 -18.93
C ILE A 67 13.17 -3.61 -18.49
N CYS A 68 12.91 -4.23 -17.32
CA CYS A 68 13.56 -5.49 -16.92
C CYS A 68 13.46 -6.59 -17.98
N ASN A 69 12.33 -6.66 -18.68
CA ASN A 69 12.04 -7.72 -19.64
C ASN A 69 12.51 -7.37 -21.06
N SER A 70 13.12 -6.20 -21.24
CA SER A 70 13.75 -5.81 -22.50
C SER A 70 15.20 -6.29 -22.51
N SER A 71 15.74 -6.58 -23.69
CA SER A 71 17.16 -6.93 -23.88
C SER A 71 18.10 -5.74 -23.66
N SER A 72 17.56 -4.53 -23.46
CA SER A 72 18.37 -3.36 -23.15
C SER A 72 18.76 -3.36 -21.68
N ASN A 73 20.05 -3.59 -21.40
CA ASN A 73 20.67 -3.51 -20.07
C ASN A 73 20.74 -2.05 -19.58
N ARG A 74 19.58 -1.40 -19.49
CA ARG A 74 19.47 -0.07 -18.89
C ARG A 74 19.33 -0.25 -17.39
N ALA A 75 20.23 0.36 -16.63
CA ALA A 75 20.04 0.54 -15.21
C ALA A 75 18.70 1.24 -14.99
N HIS A 76 17.77 0.58 -14.32
CA HIS A 76 16.48 1.14 -13.97
C HIS A 76 16.11 0.68 -12.58
N ASP A 77 15.63 1.61 -11.78
CA ASP A 77 15.09 1.31 -10.47
C ASP A 77 13.66 0.80 -10.65
N CYS A 78 13.39 -0.43 -10.19
CA CYS A 78 12.09 -1.07 -10.39
C CYS A 78 11.61 -1.76 -9.11
N VAL A 79 10.33 -1.56 -8.82
CA VAL A 79 9.64 -2.22 -7.70
C VAL A 79 8.86 -3.42 -8.26
N LYS A 80 9.60 -4.40 -8.80
CA LYS A 80 8.99 -5.66 -9.24
C LYS A 80 8.80 -6.56 -8.03
N HIS A 81 7.57 -6.99 -7.79
CA HIS A 81 7.28 -7.92 -6.71
C HIS A 81 7.80 -9.33 -7.03
N ILE A 82 8.57 -9.88 -6.09
CA ILE A 82 9.19 -11.21 -6.14
C ILE A 82 8.33 -12.18 -5.30
N GLY A 83 7.90 -13.31 -5.86
CA GLY A 83 7.05 -14.31 -5.18
C GLY A 83 5.93 -14.86 -6.06
N SER A 84 4.87 -15.41 -5.47
CA SER A 84 3.64 -15.83 -6.20
C SER A 84 2.70 -14.65 -6.43
N SER A 85 1.84 -14.68 -7.45
CA SER A 85 0.83 -13.63 -7.66
C SER A 85 -0.26 -13.63 -6.61
N GLY A 86 -0.60 -14.80 -6.04
CA GLY A 86 -1.59 -14.91 -4.97
C GLY A 86 -1.15 -14.27 -3.66
N CYS A 87 0.15 -14.16 -3.41
CA CYS A 87 0.67 -13.52 -2.19
C CYS A 87 0.75 -11.99 -2.28
N MET A 88 0.44 -11.38 -3.44
CA MET A 88 0.59 -9.94 -3.63
C MET A 88 -0.22 -9.13 -2.63
N GLU A 89 -1.45 -9.56 -2.35
CA GLU A 89 -2.32 -8.86 -1.41
C GLU A 89 -1.75 -8.90 0.01
N ILE A 90 -1.42 -10.10 0.49
CA ILE A 90 -0.86 -10.31 1.84
C ILE A 90 0.46 -9.55 2.01
N VAL A 91 1.38 -9.65 1.04
CA VAL A 91 2.68 -8.95 1.12
C VAL A 91 2.49 -7.44 1.12
N SER A 92 1.52 -6.92 0.37
CA SER A 92 1.19 -5.50 0.40
C SER A 92 0.69 -5.07 1.78
N VAL A 93 -0.19 -5.84 2.41
CA VAL A 93 -0.70 -5.56 3.77
C VAL A 93 0.44 -5.51 4.78
N TYR A 94 1.35 -6.50 4.77
CA TYR A 94 2.52 -6.48 5.65
C TYR A 94 3.38 -5.24 5.42
N THR A 95 3.61 -4.86 4.17
CA THR A 95 4.41 -3.68 3.81
C THR A 95 3.76 -2.39 4.31
N MET A 96 2.43 -2.28 4.29
CA MET A 96 1.69 -1.14 4.85
C MET A 96 1.79 -1.09 6.38
N LEU A 97 1.66 -2.24 7.04
CA LEU A 97 1.77 -2.34 8.51
C LEU A 97 3.16 -1.89 8.98
N GLU A 98 4.23 -2.42 8.39
CA GLU A 98 5.61 -2.02 8.69
C GLU A 98 5.86 -0.53 8.41
N ARG A 99 5.22 0.03 7.38
CA ARG A 99 5.30 1.47 7.10
C ARG A 99 4.60 2.29 8.19
N SER A 100 3.46 1.83 8.69
CA SER A 100 2.75 2.49 9.79
C SER A 100 3.53 2.48 11.11
N GLU A 101 4.28 1.41 11.40
CA GLU A 101 5.13 1.33 12.61
C GLU A 101 6.22 2.41 12.63
N LYS A 102 6.68 2.82 11.43
CA LYS A 102 7.67 3.89 11.26
C LYS A 102 7.06 5.29 11.29
N MET A 103 5.73 5.41 11.32
CA MET A 103 5.03 6.67 11.42
C MET A 103 4.86 7.06 12.90
N PRO A 104 5.34 8.24 13.34
CA PRO A 104 5.39 8.60 14.75
C PRO A 104 4.01 8.77 15.42
N ASN A 105 2.93 8.81 14.64
CA ASN A 105 1.62 9.29 15.11
C ASN A 105 0.44 8.38 14.72
N LEU A 106 0.66 7.32 13.96
CA LEU A 106 -0.42 6.48 13.44
C LEU A 106 0.07 5.07 13.14
N GLN A 107 -0.43 4.08 13.88
CA GLN A 107 -0.15 2.66 13.65
C GLN A 107 -1.42 1.95 13.19
N TYR A 108 -1.29 1.10 12.17
CA TYR A 108 -2.43 0.39 11.61
C TYR A 108 -2.72 -0.89 12.39
N VAL A 109 -3.99 -1.11 12.68
CA VAL A 109 -4.51 -2.36 13.24
C VAL A 109 -5.54 -2.89 12.24
N VAL A 110 -5.19 -3.97 11.54
CA VAL A 110 -6.10 -4.59 10.57
C VAL A 110 -7.31 -5.15 11.31
N ARG A 111 -8.50 -4.80 10.84
CA ARG A 111 -9.79 -5.27 11.34
C ARG A 111 -10.48 -6.06 10.21
N SER A 112 -10.80 -7.32 10.47
CA SER A 112 -11.52 -8.23 9.56
C SER A 112 -13.03 -8.16 9.73
#